data_AF-A0A846B0U5-F1
#
_entry.id   AF-A0A846B0U5-F1
#
_cell.length_a   1.000
_cell.length_b   1.000
_cell.length_c   1.000
_cell.angle_alpha   90.00
_cell.angle_beta   90.00
_cell.angle_gamma   90.00
#
_symmetry.space_group_name_H-M   'P 1'
#
loop_
_entity.id
_entity.type
_entity.pdbx_description
1 polymer ?
#
loop_
_entity_poly.entity_id
_entity_poly.type
_entity_poly.pdbx_seq_one_letter_code
_entity_poly.pdbx_strand_id
1 'polypeptide(L)'
;MTQQEILTRAKQGDPQAIAFLINQALTTTGVKAKVSIQKNNLHLLLESSQLPERQACIRVIHQGMQRLNASSIDFVNIYGRRLGNTIPEWTEVIELYRPNIYHPAGVGTIWWQSENTNSSQKSLEPTLPSLFQQVELNTPEIVKTNPEISKSEDKNVDFSPVNFKRPVRKINSRSRTKKIFSSSDISWQFLPQKNQVFWLLLSTIGIALIPVSSLVFNSNNYKLPEIISNISQPQRRPQQNSSTVEVSQSAVPTVTTPKIVQTQNQLNLSEVSEFVLSSIKSPINPDTRITIKAVGDIIPGTNYPKNKLHPKKQELFASVKPLLQDADIVFGNFESTLTSYPRSGKKMGSGRVFAFRTPPNYRYLLKDAGFDVLSVANNHSFDFLKQGFEDTIANIQNAGMQAVGKKGEIVYREVKGINIAFIAFSNYSYHNSMLDLESAKKLVREADENADIIVISVHAGAEGTRALRIKNKTEYFYGENRGNKILFSHTLIDEGADLILAHGPHVPRAMEVYQGKLIAYSLGNFMGYRTLSSKAQLGYSLVLEVDINPRGDFVSGKILPVHLNSKGIPYPDKYGRSIKLIRQLTKKDFPKTILEIDGEGKLKVKS
;
A
#
# COMPACT_ATOMS: atom_id res chain seq x y z
N MET A 1 18.13 30.31 21.06
CA MET A 1 16.99 29.97 20.20
C MET A 1 16.45 28.63 20.63
N THR A 2 15.14 28.45 20.65
CA THR A 2 14.52 27.13 20.84
C THR A 2 14.65 26.27 19.57
N GLN A 3 14.54 24.95 19.69
CA GLN A 3 14.53 24.06 18.52
C GLN A 3 13.31 24.31 17.61
N GLN A 4 12.21 24.83 18.17
CA GLN A 4 11.01 25.21 17.41
C GLN A 4 11.16 26.53 16.65
N GLU A 5 11.90 27.52 17.17
CA GLU A 5 12.35 28.68 16.38
C GLU A 5 13.23 28.25 15.21
N ILE A 6 14.17 27.33 15.44
CA ILE A 6 15.06 26.79 14.39
C ILE A 6 14.22 26.08 13.33
N LEU A 7 13.31 25.18 13.71
CA LEU A 7 12.42 24.50 12.76
C LEU A 7 11.53 25.48 12.00
N THR A 8 10.97 26.50 12.66
CA THR A 8 10.10 27.51 12.03
C THR A 8 10.87 28.34 11.01
N ARG A 9 12.07 28.82 11.36
CA ARG A 9 12.97 29.52 10.43
C ARG A 9 13.39 28.62 9.27
N ALA A 10 13.71 27.35 9.53
CA ALA A 10 14.05 26.40 8.47
C ALA A 10 12.88 26.16 7.51
N LYS A 11 11.64 26.06 7.99
CA LYS A 11 10.42 25.98 7.15
C LYS A 11 10.16 27.24 6.32
N GLN A 12 10.65 28.40 6.76
CA GLN A 12 10.64 29.66 6.01
C GLN A 12 11.81 29.75 5.00
N GLY A 13 12.72 28.77 4.96
CA GLY A 13 13.91 28.76 4.10
C GLY A 13 15.11 29.48 4.69
N ASP A 14 15.22 29.61 6.01
CA ASP A 14 16.41 30.22 6.63
C ASP A 14 17.65 29.32 6.46
N PRO A 15 18.72 29.79 5.79
CA PRO A 15 19.88 28.96 5.48
C PRO A 15 20.70 28.59 6.73
N GLN A 16 20.70 29.41 7.78
CA GLN A 16 21.42 29.11 9.02
C GLN A 16 20.68 28.03 9.81
N ALA A 17 19.35 28.10 9.86
CA ALA A 17 18.52 27.10 10.53
C ALA A 17 18.54 25.75 9.79
N ILE A 18 18.50 25.76 8.44
CA ILE A 18 18.65 24.53 7.64
C ILE A 18 20.05 23.96 7.80
N ALA A 19 21.10 24.79 7.79
CA ALA A 19 22.47 24.33 8.07
C ALA A 19 22.58 23.67 9.46
N PHE A 20 21.94 24.24 10.48
CA PHE A 20 21.93 23.65 11.83
C PHE A 20 21.29 22.25 11.83
N LEU A 21 20.09 22.11 11.27
CA LEU A 21 19.38 20.82 11.22
C LEU A 21 20.16 19.75 10.42
N ILE A 22 20.76 20.13 9.28
CA ILE A 22 21.54 19.20 8.45
C ILE A 22 22.87 18.82 9.14
N ASN A 23 23.56 19.75 9.80
CA ASN A 23 24.74 19.41 10.61
C ASN A 23 24.39 18.48 11.78
N GLN A 24 23.24 18.69 12.44
CA GLN A 24 22.75 17.83 13.51
C GLN A 24 22.46 16.41 12.98
N ALA A 25 21.78 16.28 11.84
CA ALA A 25 21.49 14.99 11.21
C ALA A 25 22.76 14.25 10.71
N LEU A 26 23.81 14.98 10.35
CA LEU A 26 25.07 14.42 9.84
C LEU A 26 26.21 14.32 10.87
N THR A 27 26.01 14.74 12.13
CA THR A 27 27.07 14.82 13.15
C THR A 27 27.83 13.50 13.35
N THR A 28 27.14 12.36 13.29
CA THR A 28 27.74 11.02 13.43
C THR A 28 28.60 10.58 12.24
N THR A 29 28.54 11.29 11.11
CA THR A 29 29.25 10.94 9.86
C THR A 29 30.54 11.72 9.65
N GLY A 30 30.90 12.63 10.55
CA GLY A 30 32.08 13.50 10.39
C GLY A 30 31.97 14.51 9.24
N VAL A 31 30.76 14.76 8.73
CA VAL A 31 30.47 15.74 7.68
C VAL A 31 30.04 17.06 8.29
N LYS A 32 30.63 18.16 7.82
CA LYS A 32 30.19 19.53 8.10
C LYS A 32 29.41 20.08 6.91
N ALA A 33 28.15 20.43 7.14
CA ALA A 33 27.29 21.06 6.15
C ALA A 33 27.42 22.58 6.18
N LYS A 34 27.44 23.22 5.01
CA LYS A 34 27.32 24.67 4.81
C LYS A 34 26.21 24.94 3.82
N VAL A 35 25.30 25.85 4.16
CA VAL A 35 24.15 26.20 3.33
C VAL A 35 24.24 27.67 2.90
N SER A 36 23.94 27.92 1.64
CA SER A 36 23.51 29.23 1.13
C SER A 36 22.28 29.04 0.23
N ILE A 37 21.57 30.13 -0.09
CA ILE A 37 20.36 30.08 -0.94
C ILE A 37 20.47 31.16 -2.01
N GLN A 38 20.06 30.83 -3.23
CA GLN A 38 19.98 31.75 -4.36
C GLN A 38 18.59 31.62 -5.01
N LYS A 39 17.76 32.67 -4.87
CA LYS A 39 16.31 32.59 -5.18
C LYS A 39 15.70 31.40 -4.43
N ASN A 40 15.07 30.46 -5.13
CA ASN A 40 14.42 29.28 -4.56
C ASN A 40 15.32 28.02 -4.59
N ASN A 41 16.62 28.15 -4.88
CA ASN A 41 17.56 27.03 -4.92
C ASN A 41 18.52 27.08 -3.72
N LEU A 42 18.57 26.00 -2.95
CA LEU A 42 19.46 25.84 -1.81
C LEU A 42 20.76 25.18 -2.24
N HIS A 43 21.88 25.83 -1.95
CA HIS A 43 23.23 25.32 -2.23
C HIS A 43 23.83 24.75 -0.94
N LEU A 44 24.04 23.44 -0.91
CA LEU A 44 24.49 22.68 0.25
C LEU A 44 25.87 22.04 -0.02
N LEU A 45 26.91 22.62 0.56
CA LEU A 45 28.26 22.07 0.54
C LEU A 45 28.47 21.15 1.75
N LEU A 46 28.86 19.91 1.48
CA LEU A 46 29.22 18.89 2.46
C LEU A 46 30.73 18.74 2.47
N GLU A 47 31.36 18.94 3.63
CA GLU A 47 32.81 18.85 3.80
C GLU A 47 33.21 17.80 4.84
N SER A 48 34.16 16.93 4.49
CA SER A 48 34.77 15.98 5.43
C SER A 48 36.19 15.59 5.01
N SER A 49 36.98 15.01 5.92
CA SER A 49 38.28 14.40 5.61
C SER A 49 38.11 13.13 4.76
N GLN A 50 37.02 12.39 4.98
CA GLN A 50 36.57 11.28 4.16
C GLN A 50 35.08 11.47 3.89
N LEU A 51 34.72 11.80 2.64
CA LEU A 51 33.32 11.93 2.25
C LEU A 51 32.60 10.57 2.40
N PRO A 52 31.41 10.53 3.02
CA PRO A 52 30.53 9.37 2.92
C PRO A 52 30.06 9.11 1.48
N GLU A 53 29.43 7.95 1.29
CA GLU A 53 28.83 7.53 0.02
C GLU A 53 27.87 8.60 -0.52
N ARG A 54 28.06 9.02 -1.78
CA ARG A 54 27.33 10.14 -2.42
C ARG A 54 25.82 10.01 -2.26
N GLN A 55 25.26 8.86 -2.59
CA GLN A 55 23.83 8.59 -2.51
C GLN A 55 23.34 8.55 -1.05
N ALA A 56 24.15 8.15 -0.07
CA ALA A 56 23.80 8.24 1.34
C ALA A 56 23.60 9.69 1.79
N CYS A 57 24.52 10.59 1.41
CA CYS A 57 24.35 12.02 1.64
C CYS A 57 23.07 12.56 0.97
N ILE A 58 22.87 12.26 -0.31
CA ILE A 58 21.70 12.73 -1.08
C ILE A 58 20.38 12.24 -0.46
N ARG A 59 20.29 10.97 -0.05
CA ARG A 59 19.08 10.39 0.58
C ARG A 59 18.68 11.16 1.84
N VAL A 60 19.62 11.35 2.78
CA VAL A 60 19.36 12.05 4.06
C VAL A 60 18.91 13.49 3.82
N ILE A 61 19.54 14.18 2.86
CA ILE A 61 19.21 15.56 2.51
C ILE A 61 17.83 15.64 1.83
N HIS A 62 17.55 14.76 0.87
CA HIS A 62 16.27 14.72 0.16
C HIS A 62 15.10 14.47 1.11
N GLN A 63 15.17 13.39 1.91
CA GLN A 63 14.13 13.08 2.90
C GLN A 63 14.01 14.18 3.96
N GLY A 64 15.13 14.74 4.44
CA GLY A 64 15.13 15.84 5.40
C GLY A 64 14.48 17.11 4.85
N MET A 65 14.75 17.47 3.60
CA MET A 65 14.19 18.67 2.95
C MET A 65 12.73 18.49 2.53
N GLN A 66 12.33 17.29 2.09
CA GLN A 66 10.92 16.94 1.87
C GLN A 66 10.11 17.02 3.17
N ARG A 67 10.58 16.37 4.25
CA ARG A 67 9.93 16.40 5.58
C ARG A 67 9.95 17.80 6.21
N LEU A 68 10.95 18.62 5.91
CA LEU A 68 10.97 20.04 6.29
C LEU A 68 9.86 20.83 5.59
N ASN A 69 9.62 20.57 4.30
CA ASN A 69 8.66 21.29 3.46
C ASN A 69 8.86 22.82 3.51
N ALA A 70 10.06 23.26 3.15
CA ALA A 70 10.43 24.67 3.16
C ALA A 70 9.79 25.42 1.98
N SER A 71 8.80 26.27 2.27
CA SER A 71 7.88 26.84 1.25
C SER A 71 8.54 27.79 0.23
N SER A 72 9.77 28.23 0.51
CA SER A 72 10.59 29.10 -0.34
C SER A 72 11.67 28.36 -1.15
N ILE A 73 11.74 27.03 -1.07
CA ILE A 73 12.77 26.21 -1.75
C ILE A 73 12.11 25.23 -2.72
N ASP A 74 12.58 25.23 -3.97
CA ASP A 74 12.14 24.32 -5.04
C ASP A 74 13.20 23.27 -5.38
N PHE A 75 14.48 23.65 -5.28
CA PHE A 75 15.62 22.81 -5.65
C PHE A 75 16.70 22.82 -4.58
N VAL A 76 17.48 21.75 -4.50
CA VAL A 76 18.70 21.70 -3.69
C VAL A 76 19.87 21.20 -4.53
N ASN A 77 20.87 22.06 -4.74
CA ASN A 77 22.18 21.68 -5.26
C ASN A 77 23.05 21.16 -4.12
N ILE A 78 23.47 19.89 -4.17
CA ILE A 78 24.31 19.25 -3.15
C ILE A 78 25.73 19.09 -3.71
N TYR A 79 26.75 19.51 -2.97
CA TYR A 79 28.16 19.42 -3.37
C TYR A 79 28.96 18.62 -2.34
N GLY A 80 29.59 17.52 -2.74
CA GLY A 80 30.51 16.77 -1.88
C GLY A 80 31.95 17.22 -2.09
N ARG A 81 32.62 17.70 -1.03
CA ARG A 81 34.02 18.17 -1.11
C ARG A 81 34.88 17.62 0.03
N ARG A 82 36.06 17.08 -0.30
CA ARG A 82 37.05 16.69 0.71
C ARG A 82 37.77 17.91 1.28
N LEU A 83 38.04 17.91 2.58
CA LEU A 83 38.80 18.97 3.24
C LEU A 83 40.18 19.14 2.56
N GLY A 84 40.52 20.39 2.24
CA GLY A 84 41.72 20.75 1.48
C GLY A 84 41.46 21.01 -0.01
N ASN A 85 40.43 20.41 -0.61
CA ASN A 85 40.11 20.65 -2.02
C ASN A 85 39.36 21.98 -2.21
N THR A 86 39.62 22.67 -3.33
CA THR A 86 38.89 23.88 -3.73
C THR A 86 37.58 23.54 -4.45
N ILE A 87 37.61 22.56 -5.37
CA ILE A 87 36.46 22.07 -6.13
C ILE A 87 35.76 20.90 -5.42
N PRO A 88 34.43 20.71 -5.62
CA PRO A 88 33.75 19.47 -5.22
C PRO A 88 34.26 18.24 -5.99
N GLU A 89 34.22 17.07 -5.36
CA GLU A 89 34.45 15.78 -6.03
C GLU A 89 33.18 15.27 -6.75
N TRP A 90 32.00 15.68 -6.27
CA TRP A 90 30.73 15.43 -6.94
C TRP A 90 29.70 16.52 -6.65
N THR A 91 28.71 16.61 -7.54
CA THR A 91 27.53 17.48 -7.40
C THR A 91 26.27 16.66 -7.69
N GLU A 92 25.17 16.99 -7.04
CA GLU A 92 23.82 16.51 -7.33
C GLU A 92 22.85 17.70 -7.38
N VAL A 93 21.76 17.57 -8.13
CA VAL A 93 20.60 18.46 -8.03
C VAL A 93 19.37 17.62 -7.73
N ILE A 94 18.70 17.92 -6.62
CA ILE A 94 17.39 17.33 -6.30
C ILE A 94 16.29 18.38 -6.43
N GLU A 95 15.16 17.97 -6.99
CA GLU A 95 13.93 18.75 -7.06
C GLU A 95 13.04 18.37 -5.87
N LEU A 96 12.62 19.35 -5.07
CA LEU A 96 11.72 19.11 -3.95
C LEU A 96 10.29 19.11 -4.49
N TYR A 97 9.81 17.91 -4.86
CA TYR A 97 8.50 17.73 -5.50
C TYR A 97 7.38 18.47 -4.76
N ARG A 98 6.82 19.48 -5.42
CA ARG A 98 5.59 20.14 -4.99
C ARG A 98 4.42 19.47 -5.73
N PRO A 99 3.39 18.96 -5.03
CA PRO A 99 2.15 18.53 -5.69
C PRO A 99 1.45 19.78 -6.22
N ASN A 100 1.79 20.15 -7.46
CA ASN A 100 1.53 21.51 -7.93
C ASN A 100 0.04 21.73 -8.23
N ILE A 101 -0.40 22.97 -7.99
CA ILE A 101 -1.76 23.41 -8.31
C ILE A 101 -1.99 23.27 -9.81
N TYR A 102 -3.14 22.68 -10.15
CA TYR A 102 -3.59 22.30 -11.49
C TYR A 102 -3.01 23.17 -12.62
N HIS A 103 -2.18 22.58 -13.48
CA HIS A 103 -1.78 23.15 -14.77
C HIS A 103 -2.24 22.22 -15.89
N PRO A 104 -3.09 22.68 -16.82
CA PRO A 104 -3.47 21.89 -17.98
C PRO A 104 -2.24 21.70 -18.89
N ALA A 105 -2.07 20.48 -19.42
CA ALA A 105 -0.86 20.10 -20.13
C ALA A 105 -0.70 20.84 -21.48
N GLY A 106 0.41 21.58 -21.64
CA GLY A 106 0.79 22.17 -22.93
C GLY A 106 2.03 23.07 -22.88
N VAL A 107 2.85 22.99 -23.94
CA VAL A 107 4.07 23.79 -24.20
C VAL A 107 5.28 23.47 -23.28
N GLY A 108 6.49 23.56 -23.85
CA GLY A 108 7.73 23.08 -23.25
C GLY A 108 8.82 24.14 -23.04
N THR A 109 10.01 23.67 -22.68
CA THR A 109 11.15 24.44 -22.15
C THR A 109 11.86 25.35 -23.17
N ILE A 110 12.22 26.57 -22.76
CA ILE A 110 13.45 27.35 -23.08
C ILE A 110 13.50 28.63 -22.19
N TRP A 111 14.62 29.36 -22.14
CA TRP A 111 15.01 30.27 -21.03
C TRP A 111 15.08 31.78 -21.38
N TRP A 112 14.87 32.62 -20.33
CA TRP A 112 15.30 34.03 -20.10
C TRP A 112 14.68 35.24 -20.87
N GLN A 113 14.00 36.10 -20.08
CA GLN A 113 13.90 37.59 -20.16
C GLN A 113 13.24 38.26 -21.39
N SER A 114 12.67 39.48 -21.33
CA SER A 114 12.59 40.51 -20.26
C SER A 114 11.30 41.37 -20.33
N GLU A 115 11.10 42.18 -19.27
CA GLU A 115 10.33 43.46 -19.20
C GLU A 115 8.78 43.53 -19.12
N ASN A 116 8.38 44.38 -18.15
CA ASN A 116 7.14 45.12 -17.89
C ASN A 116 6.02 45.22 -18.95
N THR A 117 4.78 45.22 -18.46
CA THR A 117 3.93 46.45 -18.48
C THR A 117 2.74 46.38 -17.51
N ASN A 118 2.20 47.55 -17.13
CA ASN A 118 0.99 47.67 -16.29
C ASN A 118 -0.29 47.58 -17.13
N SER A 119 -1.35 46.99 -16.57
CA SER A 119 -2.72 47.50 -16.74
C SER A 119 -3.64 47.02 -15.62
N SER A 120 -4.60 47.85 -15.22
CA SER A 120 -5.61 47.56 -14.19
C SER A 120 -7.02 47.52 -14.81
N GLN A 121 -7.96 46.75 -14.22
CA GLN A 121 -9.30 47.23 -13.83
C GLN A 121 -10.27 46.14 -13.32
N LYS A 122 -11.09 46.55 -12.34
CA LYS A 122 -12.51 46.21 -12.04
C LYS A 122 -13.08 44.79 -12.27
N SER A 123 -13.33 44.12 -11.14
CA SER A 123 -14.66 43.71 -10.61
C SER A 123 -15.87 43.53 -11.55
N LEU A 124 -16.57 42.39 -11.41
CA LEU A 124 -18.05 42.28 -11.28
C LEU A 124 -18.48 40.85 -10.88
N GLU A 125 -19.30 40.71 -9.82
CA GLU A 125 -20.18 39.53 -9.61
C GLU A 125 -21.57 39.83 -10.22
N PRO A 126 -22.47 38.82 -10.37
CA PRO A 126 -23.61 38.82 -9.43
C PRO A 126 -24.25 37.46 -9.07
N THR A 127 -24.63 37.34 -7.79
CA THR A 127 -25.87 36.74 -7.22
C THR A 127 -26.26 35.26 -7.45
N LEU A 128 -26.46 34.57 -6.32
CA LEU A 128 -27.44 33.49 -6.12
C LEU A 128 -28.83 34.05 -5.76
N PRO A 129 -29.91 33.28 -5.97
CA PRO A 129 -31.10 33.31 -5.13
C PRO A 129 -31.20 32.06 -4.23
N SER A 130 -31.68 32.22 -3.00
CA SER A 130 -31.99 31.14 -2.07
C SER A 130 -33.50 30.97 -1.90
N LEU A 131 -33.94 29.81 -1.40
CA LEU A 131 -35.32 29.58 -0.98
C LEU A 131 -35.34 28.71 0.29
N PHE A 132 -35.81 29.29 1.38
CA PHE A 132 -36.18 28.58 2.61
C PHE A 132 -37.69 28.36 2.63
N GLN A 133 -38.14 27.24 3.21
CA GLN A 133 -39.41 27.23 3.93
C GLN A 133 -39.29 26.31 5.16
N GLN A 134 -40.05 26.63 6.21
CA GLN A 134 -39.83 26.11 7.56
C GLN A 134 -40.81 24.98 7.96
N VAL A 135 -40.27 24.02 8.72
CA VAL A 135 -40.79 23.49 10.00
C VAL A 135 -42.29 23.23 10.13
N GLU A 136 -42.61 21.97 10.49
CA GLU A 136 -43.54 21.75 11.62
C GLU A 136 -43.09 20.53 12.46
N LEU A 137 -43.40 20.54 13.76
CA LEU A 137 -43.03 19.54 14.76
C LEU A 137 -44.30 19.02 15.41
N ASN A 138 -44.47 17.70 15.58
CA ASN A 138 -45.50 17.16 16.47
C ASN A 138 -45.17 15.78 17.06
N THR A 139 -45.09 15.75 18.39
CA THR A 139 -45.07 14.62 19.34
C THR A 139 -45.48 15.22 20.70
N PRO A 140 -46.09 14.50 21.66
CA PRO A 140 -46.01 13.05 21.85
C PRO A 140 -47.37 12.36 22.17
N GLU A 141 -47.32 11.08 22.51
CA GLU A 141 -48.28 10.51 23.46
C GLU A 141 -47.59 9.46 24.37
N ILE A 142 -48.10 9.27 25.59
CA ILE A 142 -47.53 8.41 26.63
C ILE A 142 -48.64 7.58 27.28
N VAL A 143 -48.44 6.26 27.37
CA VAL A 143 -49.22 5.40 28.27
C VAL A 143 -48.26 4.55 29.12
N LYS A 144 -48.50 4.50 30.42
CA LYS A 144 -47.79 3.66 31.41
C LYS A 144 -48.76 2.59 31.94
N THR A 145 -48.27 1.38 32.22
CA THR A 145 -48.56 0.62 33.48
C THR A 145 -47.72 -0.67 33.57
N ASN A 146 -46.65 -0.65 34.37
CA ASN A 146 -46.46 -1.33 35.67
C ASN A 146 -46.86 -2.84 35.89
N PRO A 147 -46.35 -3.53 36.95
CA PRO A 147 -45.35 -4.59 36.72
C PRO A 147 -45.53 -5.87 37.61
N GLU A 148 -44.39 -6.54 37.91
CA GLU A 148 -44.05 -7.37 39.10
C GLU A 148 -44.10 -8.92 39.10
N ILE A 149 -43.00 -9.49 39.66
CA ILE A 149 -42.89 -10.74 40.47
C ILE A 149 -43.08 -12.10 39.71
N SER A 150 -42.40 -13.23 40.00
CA SER A 150 -41.63 -13.71 41.17
C SER A 150 -40.30 -14.47 40.83
N LYS A 151 -39.69 -15.14 41.83
CA LYS A 151 -38.46 -15.98 41.76
C LYS A 151 -38.77 -17.48 41.94
N SER A 152 -37.96 -18.36 41.35
CA SER A 152 -37.51 -19.68 41.90
C SER A 152 -36.47 -20.30 40.93
N GLU A 153 -35.23 -20.59 41.35
CA GLU A 153 -34.66 -21.75 42.10
C GLU A 153 -34.17 -22.93 41.23
N ASP A 154 -33.11 -23.59 41.70
CA ASP A 154 -32.36 -24.65 41.02
C ASP A 154 -33.16 -25.95 40.83
N LYS A 155 -32.80 -26.72 39.78
CA LYS A 155 -32.54 -28.18 39.90
C LYS A 155 -31.40 -28.64 38.99
N ASN A 156 -30.37 -29.24 39.59
CA ASN A 156 -29.42 -30.11 38.90
C ASN A 156 -30.10 -31.43 38.51
N VAL A 157 -29.88 -31.91 37.28
CA VAL A 157 -29.96 -33.34 36.93
C VAL A 157 -28.89 -33.66 35.87
N ASP A 158 -27.93 -34.50 36.24
CA ASP A 158 -27.20 -35.37 35.32
C ASP A 158 -27.23 -36.79 35.90
N PHE A 159 -27.34 -37.80 35.05
CA PHE A 159 -26.43 -38.95 34.99
C PHE A 159 -27.04 -40.17 34.26
N SER A 160 -26.20 -40.73 33.40
CA SER A 160 -26.17 -42.14 32.98
C SER A 160 -27.17 -42.63 31.91
N PRO A 161 -26.85 -43.73 31.18
CA PRO A 161 -27.25 -43.85 29.78
C PRO A 161 -28.16 -45.05 29.45
N VAL A 162 -28.84 -44.97 28.29
CA VAL A 162 -29.59 -46.08 27.70
C VAL A 162 -28.95 -46.48 26.36
N ASN A 163 -28.82 -47.79 26.11
CA ASN A 163 -28.13 -48.36 24.95
C ASN A 163 -28.99 -49.44 24.27
N PHE A 164 -28.69 -49.73 23.00
CA PHE A 164 -29.28 -50.76 22.13
C PHE A 164 -30.80 -50.72 21.84
N LYS A 165 -31.11 -50.50 20.56
CA LYS A 165 -31.43 -51.62 19.64
C LYS A 165 -31.14 -51.23 18.18
N ARG A 166 -30.78 -52.23 17.36
CA ARG A 166 -30.63 -52.14 15.89
C ARG A 166 -31.76 -52.93 15.22
N PRO A 167 -31.97 -52.73 13.91
CA PRO A 167 -32.04 -53.91 13.03
C PRO A 167 -31.08 -53.85 11.81
N VAL A 168 -30.24 -54.88 11.75
CA VAL A 168 -29.85 -55.73 10.59
C VAL A 168 -29.87 -55.14 9.16
N ARG A 169 -28.73 -55.32 8.45
CA ARG A 169 -28.58 -55.16 6.98
C ARG A 169 -29.26 -56.30 6.20
N LYS A 170 -29.66 -56.04 4.96
CA LYS A 170 -29.52 -57.04 3.88
C LYS A 170 -28.26 -56.76 3.05
N ILE A 171 -27.50 -57.81 2.77
CA ILE A 171 -26.41 -57.85 1.79
C ILE A 171 -26.80 -58.91 0.77
N ASN A 172 -26.51 -58.68 -0.51
CA ASN A 172 -26.43 -59.74 -1.51
C ASN A 172 -25.11 -59.61 -2.27
N SER A 173 -24.63 -60.72 -2.83
CA SER A 173 -23.23 -60.90 -3.21
C SER A 173 -23.05 -61.54 -4.60
N ARG A 174 -21.90 -61.26 -5.23
CA ARG A 174 -21.14 -62.06 -6.22
C ARG A 174 -19.98 -61.16 -6.70
N SER A 175 -18.75 -61.36 -6.25
CA SER A 175 -17.78 -62.37 -6.71
C SER A 175 -17.24 -62.16 -8.14
N ARG A 176 -16.15 -61.39 -8.20
CA ARG A 176 -14.84 -61.74 -8.79
C ARG A 176 -14.76 -62.35 -10.20
N THR A 177 -13.99 -61.65 -11.04
CA THR A 177 -13.00 -62.26 -11.96
C THR A 177 -11.75 -61.36 -12.03
N LYS A 178 -10.54 -61.96 -12.03
CA LYS A 178 -9.30 -61.28 -12.42
C LYS A 178 -9.05 -61.49 -13.92
N LYS A 179 -8.48 -60.51 -14.60
CA LYS A 179 -7.55 -60.72 -15.72
C LYS A 179 -6.36 -59.77 -15.60
N ILE A 180 -5.22 -60.21 -16.09
CA ILE A 180 -3.93 -59.49 -16.13
C ILE A 180 -3.39 -59.67 -17.55
N PHE A 181 -3.03 -58.58 -18.21
CA PHE A 181 -2.07 -58.42 -19.32
C PHE A 181 -1.96 -56.88 -19.49
N SER A 182 -0.80 -56.25 -19.21
CA SER A 182 0.43 -56.12 -20.01
C SER A 182 0.35 -55.00 -21.07
N SER A 183 1.48 -54.72 -21.70
CA SER A 183 1.79 -53.45 -22.34
C SER A 183 1.56 -53.39 -23.86
N SER A 184 1.88 -52.20 -24.39
CA SER A 184 2.35 -51.85 -25.75
C SER A 184 1.32 -51.60 -26.88
N ASP A 185 1.48 -50.38 -27.42
CA ASP A 185 1.36 -49.96 -28.83
C ASP A 185 0.00 -49.59 -29.47
N ILE A 186 0.17 -48.93 -30.63
CA ILE A 186 -0.79 -48.53 -31.67
C ILE A 186 -1.53 -47.18 -31.47
N SER A 187 -0.88 -46.17 -32.07
CA SER A 187 -1.40 -44.95 -32.74
C SER A 187 -2.89 -44.58 -32.72
N TRP A 188 -3.16 -43.28 -32.54
CA TRP A 188 -4.41 -42.64 -32.95
C TRP A 188 -4.25 -41.91 -34.29
N GLN A 189 -4.98 -42.36 -35.32
CA GLN A 189 -5.23 -41.61 -36.55
C GLN A 189 -6.64 -40.97 -36.53
N PHE A 190 -6.91 -40.11 -37.51
CA PHE A 190 -8.07 -39.19 -37.55
C PHE A 190 -9.36 -39.82 -38.12
N LEU A 191 -10.43 -39.00 -38.07
CA LEU A 191 -11.69 -39.01 -38.84
C LEU A 191 -12.90 -39.75 -38.22
N PRO A 192 -14.15 -39.36 -38.58
CA PRO A 192 -14.60 -38.14 -39.27
C PRO A 192 -15.68 -37.32 -38.52
N GLN A 193 -15.87 -36.09 -39.00
CA GLN A 193 -16.93 -35.15 -38.63
C GLN A 193 -18.26 -35.51 -39.34
N LYS A 194 -19.42 -35.06 -38.81
CA LYS A 194 -20.70 -35.09 -39.54
C LYS A 194 -21.46 -33.77 -39.34
N ASN A 195 -22.10 -33.29 -40.42
CA ASN A 195 -22.58 -31.92 -40.55
C ASN A 195 -24.02 -31.71 -40.04
N GLN A 196 -24.35 -30.49 -39.63
CA GLN A 196 -25.65 -29.86 -39.88
C GLN A 196 -25.51 -28.38 -40.22
N VAL A 197 -26.52 -27.85 -40.93
CA VAL A 197 -26.46 -26.75 -41.89
C VAL A 197 -27.87 -26.11 -41.96
N PHE A 198 -28.09 -24.80 -42.13
CA PHE A 198 -27.27 -23.59 -41.99
C PHE A 198 -28.20 -22.37 -42.17
N TRP A 199 -27.94 -21.22 -41.53
CA TRP A 199 -28.65 -19.96 -41.87
C TRP A 199 -27.73 -18.73 -41.77
N LEU A 200 -27.78 -17.91 -42.83
CA LEU A 200 -27.13 -16.62 -42.96
C LEU A 200 -28.20 -15.52 -42.96
N LEU A 201 -27.84 -14.32 -42.49
CA LEU A 201 -28.45 -13.07 -42.95
C LEU A 201 -27.36 -12.01 -43.10
N LEU A 202 -27.42 -11.28 -44.21
CA LEU A 202 -26.45 -10.27 -44.62
C LEU A 202 -27.08 -8.88 -44.52
N SER A 203 -26.26 -7.87 -44.16
CA SER A 203 -26.46 -6.49 -44.58
C SER A 203 -25.11 -5.81 -44.75
N THR A 204 -24.89 -5.19 -45.92
CA THR A 204 -23.58 -4.65 -46.34
C THR A 204 -23.73 -3.32 -47.07
N ILE A 205 -23.33 -2.23 -46.43
CA ILE A 205 -23.05 -0.90 -47.00
C ILE A 205 -21.95 -0.28 -46.11
N GLY A 206 -20.91 0.40 -46.59
CA GLY A 206 -20.45 0.68 -47.95
C GLY A 206 -19.12 1.45 -47.89
N ILE A 207 -18.29 1.39 -48.94
CA ILE A 207 -16.93 1.97 -48.93
C ILE A 207 -16.94 3.38 -49.54
N ALA A 208 -16.16 4.30 -48.95
CA ALA A 208 -15.71 5.52 -49.61
C ALA A 208 -14.24 5.82 -49.22
N LEU A 209 -13.37 5.90 -50.23
CA LEU A 209 -11.96 6.32 -50.14
C LEU A 209 -11.70 7.32 -51.26
N ILE A 210 -11.15 8.50 -50.94
CA ILE A 210 -10.58 9.42 -51.93
C ILE A 210 -9.29 10.03 -51.34
N PRO A 211 -8.11 9.79 -51.95
CA PRO A 211 -6.89 10.52 -51.66
C PRO A 211 -6.66 11.64 -52.68
N VAL A 212 -6.12 12.78 -52.24
CA VAL A 212 -5.49 13.78 -53.14
C VAL A 212 -4.24 14.31 -52.47
N SER A 213 -3.17 14.46 -53.25
CA SER A 213 -1.91 15.10 -52.88
C SER A 213 -1.47 16.08 -53.97
N SER A 214 -0.56 17.00 -53.62
CA SER A 214 0.36 17.79 -54.49
C SER A 214 0.17 19.31 -54.48
N LEU A 215 1.27 19.99 -54.85
CA LEU A 215 1.45 21.41 -55.20
C LEU A 215 1.50 22.44 -54.04
N VAL A 216 2.30 23.52 -54.08
CA VAL A 216 3.69 23.69 -54.56
C VAL A 216 4.27 25.03 -54.00
N PHE A 217 5.59 25.22 -54.09
CA PHE A 217 6.35 26.44 -53.75
C PHE A 217 5.68 27.81 -53.99
N ASN A 218 6.01 28.77 -53.12
CA ASN A 218 6.61 30.03 -53.58
C ASN A 218 7.62 30.58 -52.55
N SER A 219 8.53 31.45 -52.98
CA SER A 219 9.68 31.93 -52.20
C SER A 219 9.99 33.41 -52.47
N ASN A 220 10.26 34.19 -51.43
CA ASN A 220 11.02 35.45 -51.47
C ASN A 220 11.33 35.88 -50.01
N ASN A 221 12.27 36.76 -49.67
CA ASN A 221 13.64 37.13 -50.10
C ASN A 221 13.92 38.51 -49.47
N TYR A 222 15.16 38.78 -49.02
CA TYR A 222 15.64 40.10 -48.54
C TYR A 222 15.01 40.64 -47.22
N LYS A 223 15.67 41.48 -46.40
CA LYS A 223 17.08 41.95 -46.37
C LYS A 223 17.47 42.39 -44.94
N LEU A 224 18.77 42.35 -44.63
CA LEU A 224 19.38 43.08 -43.51
C LEU A 224 19.60 44.57 -43.88
N PRO A 225 19.66 45.44 -42.86
CA PRO A 225 20.76 46.40 -42.79
C PRO A 225 21.43 46.46 -41.42
N GLU A 226 22.74 46.69 -41.41
CA GLU A 226 23.50 47.18 -40.25
C GLU A 226 23.28 48.70 -40.09
N ILE A 227 23.56 49.27 -38.91
CA ILE A 227 24.19 50.60 -38.79
C ILE A 227 24.82 50.81 -37.38
N ILE A 228 26.15 50.80 -37.38
CA ILE A 228 27.10 51.75 -36.77
C ILE A 228 26.78 52.38 -35.39
N SER A 229 27.73 52.12 -34.48
CA SER A 229 28.06 52.75 -33.18
C SER A 229 27.64 54.19 -32.87
N ASN A 230 27.52 54.49 -31.57
CA ASN A 230 28.42 55.48 -30.96
C ASN A 230 28.68 55.30 -29.45
N ILE A 231 29.77 55.91 -28.95
CA ILE A 231 30.30 55.80 -27.58
C ILE A 231 30.13 57.13 -26.83
N SER A 232 29.73 57.09 -25.55
CA SER A 232 30.22 58.02 -24.50
C SER A 232 29.77 57.63 -23.08
N GLN A 233 30.65 57.84 -22.10
CA GLN A 233 30.33 57.89 -20.66
C GLN A 233 30.40 59.37 -20.16
N PRO A 234 30.61 59.68 -18.87
CA PRO A 234 29.52 60.01 -17.94
C PRO A 234 29.66 61.42 -17.33
N GLN A 235 28.67 61.88 -16.54
CA GLN A 235 28.88 63.00 -15.60
C GLN A 235 28.04 62.90 -14.30
N ARG A 236 28.30 63.82 -13.36
CA ARG A 236 27.97 63.72 -11.92
C ARG A 236 26.73 64.53 -11.47
N ARG A 237 26.32 64.28 -10.21
CA ARG A 237 25.40 65.10 -9.38
C ARG A 237 25.82 66.58 -9.27
N PRO A 238 24.84 67.47 -8.99
CA PRO A 238 24.95 68.36 -7.83
C PRO A 238 23.76 68.19 -6.83
N GLN A 239 23.52 69.18 -5.95
CA GLN A 239 22.82 69.05 -4.66
C GLN A 239 22.09 70.35 -4.23
N GLN A 240 21.24 70.26 -3.20
CA GLN A 240 20.66 71.33 -2.34
C GLN A 240 19.28 71.95 -2.72
N ASN A 241 18.34 71.84 -1.75
CA ASN A 241 17.57 72.87 -0.99
C ASN A 241 16.94 74.08 -1.73
N SER A 242 15.87 74.77 -1.26
CA SER A 242 15.30 74.92 0.11
C SER A 242 13.84 75.47 0.13
N SER A 243 13.01 75.02 1.10
CA SER A 243 11.98 75.76 1.90
C SER A 243 10.86 76.60 1.21
N THR A 244 9.76 77.05 1.85
CA THR A 244 9.09 76.88 3.18
C THR A 244 7.71 76.17 2.97
N VAL A 245 6.59 76.19 3.72
CA VAL A 245 5.96 76.83 4.93
C VAL A 245 5.08 75.71 5.57
N GLU A 246 5.00 75.40 6.87
CA GLU A 246 4.36 76.08 8.04
C GLU A 246 2.81 76.22 7.95
N VAL A 247 1.95 76.03 8.98
CA VAL A 247 2.03 76.21 10.46
C VAL A 247 1.06 75.27 11.25
N SER A 248 1.47 74.69 12.40
CA SER A 248 0.68 74.21 13.59
C SER A 248 -0.46 73.16 13.49
N GLN A 249 -0.88 72.41 14.54
CA GLN A 249 -0.38 72.12 15.90
C GLN A 249 -1.07 70.86 16.51
N SER A 250 -0.37 70.03 17.31
CA SER A 250 -0.88 69.26 18.48
C SER A 250 0.22 68.47 19.21
N ALA A 251 -0.04 68.02 20.44
CA ALA A 251 0.97 67.68 21.47
C ALA A 251 1.57 66.26 21.46
N VAL A 252 2.50 66.00 22.42
CA VAL A 252 3.50 64.91 22.49
C VAL A 252 3.53 64.33 23.93
N PRO A 253 3.72 62.99 24.14
CA PRO A 253 4.97 62.54 24.81
C PRO A 253 5.51 61.11 24.46
N THR A 254 6.82 61.09 24.19
CA THR A 254 7.85 60.15 24.71
C THR A 254 7.60 58.63 24.82
N VAL A 255 8.40 57.86 24.08
CA VAL A 255 8.59 56.40 24.28
C VAL A 255 9.71 56.12 25.28
N THR A 256 9.48 55.20 26.23
CA THR A 256 10.53 54.63 27.10
C THR A 256 10.84 53.18 26.72
N THR A 257 12.12 52.79 26.78
CA THR A 257 12.59 51.44 26.44
C THR A 257 12.27 50.40 27.53
N PRO A 258 11.59 49.28 27.23
CA PRO A 258 11.40 48.19 28.17
C PRO A 258 12.72 47.43 28.44
N LYS A 259 12.89 46.94 29.68
CA LYS A 259 14.01 46.07 30.07
C LYS A 259 13.80 44.65 29.54
N ILE A 260 14.89 44.00 29.12
CA ILE A 260 14.90 42.55 28.87
C ILE A 260 14.81 41.82 30.22
N VAL A 261 13.78 41.01 30.40
CA VAL A 261 13.64 40.09 31.53
C VAL A 261 14.11 38.70 31.08
N GLN A 262 15.13 38.15 31.74
CA GLN A 262 15.53 36.76 31.53
C GLN A 262 14.63 35.82 32.34
N THR A 263 13.74 35.09 31.66
CA THR A 263 13.00 33.95 32.23
C THR A 263 13.67 32.63 31.84
N GLN A 264 14.32 31.98 32.80
CA GLN A 264 14.87 30.63 32.62
C GLN A 264 13.77 29.57 32.76
N ASN A 265 12.99 29.33 31.71
CA ASN A 265 12.12 28.16 31.66
C ASN A 265 12.93 26.93 31.25
N GLN A 266 13.21 26.03 32.20
CA GLN A 266 13.60 24.66 31.88
C GLN A 266 12.41 23.97 31.20
N LEU A 267 12.48 23.79 29.89
CA LEU A 267 11.43 23.14 29.11
C LEU A 267 11.52 21.62 29.23
N ASN A 268 10.40 21.00 29.54
CA ASN A 268 10.30 19.55 29.75
C ASN A 268 10.24 18.82 28.39
N LEU A 269 11.08 17.81 28.19
CA LEU A 269 11.27 17.14 26.90
C LEU A 269 10.23 16.03 26.62
N SER A 270 9.27 15.82 27.53
CA SER A 270 8.31 14.70 27.53
C SER A 270 7.19 14.78 26.49
N GLU A 271 7.05 15.89 25.76
CA GLU A 271 5.94 16.12 24.81
C GLU A 271 6.33 15.90 23.34
N VAL A 272 7.62 15.67 23.04
CA VAL A 272 8.05 15.25 21.70
C VAL A 272 7.85 13.74 21.59
N SER A 273 7.08 13.30 20.59
CA SER A 273 6.80 11.88 20.35
C SER A 273 8.09 11.04 20.35
N GLU A 274 8.08 9.94 21.10
CA GLU A 274 9.23 9.06 21.30
C GLU A 274 9.75 8.48 19.97
N PHE A 275 8.85 8.27 19.00
CA PHE A 275 9.13 7.92 17.61
C PHE A 275 10.01 8.94 16.87
N VAL A 276 9.75 10.23 17.07
CA VAL A 276 10.56 11.32 16.47
C VAL A 276 11.94 11.37 17.13
N LEU A 277 12.00 11.10 18.44
CA LEU A 277 13.25 11.07 19.19
C LEU A 277 14.09 9.81 18.94
N SER A 278 13.51 8.66 18.57
CA SER A 278 14.24 7.45 18.19
C SER A 278 14.83 7.57 16.77
N SER A 279 14.01 8.00 15.81
CA SER A 279 14.40 8.18 14.39
C SER A 279 15.58 9.17 14.21
N ILE A 280 15.74 10.14 15.12
CA ILE A 280 16.85 11.11 15.10
C ILE A 280 18.12 10.57 15.79
N LYS A 281 18.01 9.59 16.69
CA LYS A 281 19.14 9.04 17.46
C LYS A 281 19.90 7.93 16.74
N SER A 282 19.33 7.32 15.70
CA SER A 282 19.98 6.25 14.93
C SER A 282 19.64 6.37 13.45
N PRO A 283 20.56 6.86 12.59
CA PRO A 283 20.30 6.91 11.16
C PRO A 283 20.14 5.50 10.61
N ILE A 284 19.01 5.25 9.97
CA ILE A 284 18.66 3.93 9.42
C ILE A 284 19.75 3.48 8.43
N ASN A 285 20.32 2.29 8.67
CA ASN A 285 21.33 1.72 7.79
C ASN A 285 20.69 1.40 6.41
N PRO A 286 21.17 2.01 5.29
CA PRO A 286 20.60 1.78 3.96
C PRO A 286 20.79 0.35 3.46
N ASP A 287 21.67 -0.44 4.07
CA ASP A 287 21.88 -1.86 3.76
C ASP A 287 21.04 -2.81 4.62
N THR A 288 20.28 -2.31 5.59
CA THR A 288 19.23 -3.09 6.27
C THR A 288 18.26 -3.65 5.24
N ARG A 289 17.92 -4.94 5.37
CA ARG A 289 16.83 -5.57 4.64
C ARG A 289 15.79 -6.07 5.64
N ILE A 290 14.53 -5.84 5.31
CA ILE A 290 13.37 -6.43 5.97
C ILE A 290 12.89 -7.56 5.06
N THR A 291 13.00 -8.80 5.54
CA THR A 291 12.56 -9.99 4.81
C THR A 291 11.18 -10.41 5.30
N ILE A 292 10.15 -10.18 4.47
CA ILE A 292 8.77 -10.56 4.76
C ILE A 292 8.46 -11.91 4.08
N LYS A 293 7.87 -12.86 4.82
CA LYS A 293 7.34 -14.12 4.26
C LYS A 293 5.83 -14.13 4.30
N ALA A 294 5.21 -13.89 3.14
CA ALA A 294 3.77 -13.81 2.97
C ALA A 294 3.18 -15.12 2.43
N VAL A 295 2.01 -15.51 2.95
CA VAL A 295 1.24 -16.66 2.44
C VAL A 295 -0.19 -16.28 2.09
N GLY A 296 -0.82 -17.09 1.24
CA GLY A 296 -2.21 -16.96 0.84
C GLY A 296 -3.24 -17.35 1.90
N ASP A 297 -4.42 -17.75 1.44
CA ASP A 297 -5.64 -17.88 2.25
C ASP A 297 -5.55 -19.08 3.23
N ILE A 298 -5.75 -18.83 4.54
CA ILE A 298 -5.57 -19.81 5.62
C ILE A 298 -6.92 -20.19 6.25
N ILE A 299 -7.38 -21.41 5.97
CA ILE A 299 -8.54 -22.04 6.61
C ILE A 299 -8.13 -23.40 7.20
N PRO A 300 -7.77 -23.47 8.51
CA PRO A 300 -7.20 -24.67 9.12
C PRO A 300 -8.24 -25.78 9.44
N GLY A 301 -9.51 -25.51 9.16
CA GLY A 301 -10.63 -26.42 9.37
C GLY A 301 -11.87 -25.63 9.81
N THR A 302 -12.89 -26.32 10.30
CA THR A 302 -14.00 -25.68 11.05
C THR A 302 -14.75 -26.71 11.89
N ASN A 303 -15.42 -26.28 12.96
CA ASN A 303 -16.40 -27.09 13.69
C ASN A 303 -17.87 -26.83 13.27
N TYR A 304 -18.12 -26.00 12.25
CA TYR A 304 -19.46 -25.58 11.82
C TYR A 304 -19.69 -25.74 10.31
N PRO A 305 -20.93 -25.99 9.84
CA PRO A 305 -22.05 -26.58 10.59
C PRO A 305 -21.82 -28.08 10.88
N LYS A 306 -20.70 -28.64 10.42
CA LYS A 306 -20.26 -30.03 10.68
C LYS A 306 -18.78 -30.02 11.04
N ASN A 307 -18.35 -30.94 11.91
CA ASN A 307 -16.94 -31.01 12.31
C ASN A 307 -16.04 -31.43 11.12
N LYS A 308 -15.18 -30.50 10.72
CA LYS A 308 -14.13 -30.65 9.70
C LYS A 308 -12.71 -30.43 10.28
N LEU A 309 -12.53 -30.36 11.60
CA LEU A 309 -11.21 -30.16 12.23
C LEU A 309 -10.26 -31.34 11.99
N HIS A 310 -8.94 -31.08 12.06
CA HIS A 310 -7.93 -32.14 12.01
C HIS A 310 -7.89 -32.86 13.38
N PRO A 311 -7.90 -34.21 13.43
CA PRO A 311 -7.83 -34.95 14.71
C PRO A 311 -6.51 -34.73 15.45
N LYS A 312 -5.44 -34.37 14.73
CA LYS A 312 -4.15 -33.94 15.25
C LYS A 312 -3.76 -32.61 14.63
N LYS A 313 -4.17 -31.49 15.22
CA LYS A 313 -4.05 -30.15 14.57
C LYS A 313 -2.62 -29.73 14.25
N GLN A 314 -1.63 -30.28 14.95
CA GLN A 314 -0.20 -30.09 14.74
C GLN A 314 0.27 -30.54 13.34
N GLU A 315 -0.36 -31.56 12.75
CA GLU A 315 0.00 -32.07 11.42
C GLU A 315 -0.36 -31.10 10.27
N LEU A 316 -1.09 -30.00 10.55
CA LEU A 316 -1.55 -29.05 9.53
C LEU A 316 -0.43 -28.18 8.93
N PHE A 317 0.51 -27.69 9.74
CA PHE A 317 1.62 -26.84 9.29
C PHE A 317 2.98 -27.56 9.26
N ALA A 318 3.08 -28.76 9.85
CA ALA A 318 4.36 -29.45 10.12
C ALA A 318 5.30 -29.55 8.89
N SER A 319 4.77 -29.83 7.70
CA SER A 319 5.57 -29.96 6.47
C SER A 319 6.01 -28.63 5.84
N VAL A 320 5.46 -27.48 6.25
CA VAL A 320 5.77 -26.15 5.69
C VAL A 320 6.29 -25.15 6.72
N LYS A 321 6.23 -25.45 8.02
CA LYS A 321 6.83 -24.64 9.09
C LYS A 321 8.28 -24.23 8.79
N PRO A 322 9.17 -25.10 8.25
CA PRO A 322 10.53 -24.69 7.85
C PRO A 322 10.60 -23.65 6.72
N LEU A 323 9.57 -23.52 5.88
CA LEU A 323 9.51 -22.49 4.83
C LEU A 323 9.09 -21.11 5.38
N LEU A 324 8.53 -21.06 6.60
CA LEU A 324 8.08 -19.85 7.27
C LEU A 324 9.13 -19.28 8.22
N GLN A 325 10.18 -20.04 8.53
CA GLN A 325 11.32 -19.59 9.33
C GLN A 325 12.21 -18.61 8.53
N ASP A 326 13.18 -17.98 9.22
CA ASP A 326 14.18 -17.10 8.64
C ASP A 326 13.58 -15.91 7.88
N ALA A 327 12.75 -15.13 8.59
CA ALA A 327 12.12 -13.89 8.16
C ALA A 327 11.96 -12.93 9.33
N ASP A 328 11.86 -11.62 9.05
CA ASP A 328 11.57 -10.57 10.03
C ASP A 328 10.09 -10.52 10.42
N ILE A 329 9.21 -10.83 9.46
CA ILE A 329 7.76 -10.87 9.63
C ILE A 329 7.18 -12.02 8.79
N VAL A 330 6.42 -12.91 9.42
CA VAL A 330 5.58 -13.89 8.72
C VAL A 330 4.15 -13.39 8.63
N PHE A 331 3.65 -13.21 7.40
CA PHE A 331 2.35 -12.63 7.08
C PHE A 331 1.38 -13.66 6.46
N GLY A 332 0.08 -13.56 6.73
CA GLY A 332 -0.93 -14.36 6.02
C GLY A 332 -2.35 -13.81 6.08
N ASN A 333 -3.23 -14.27 5.20
CA ASN A 333 -4.67 -13.98 5.25
C ASN A 333 -5.41 -15.08 6.03
N PHE A 334 -6.00 -14.74 7.17
CA PHE A 334 -6.78 -15.68 7.96
C PHE A 334 -8.26 -15.64 7.55
N GLU A 335 -8.66 -16.56 6.67
CA GLU A 335 -9.97 -16.58 6.03
C GLU A 335 -11.02 -17.40 6.81
N SER A 336 -11.05 -17.21 8.13
CA SER A 336 -11.90 -17.93 9.07
C SER A 336 -12.12 -17.08 10.33
N THR A 337 -13.05 -17.46 11.20
CA THR A 337 -13.16 -16.87 12.54
C THR A 337 -12.53 -17.77 13.61
N LEU A 338 -11.82 -17.18 14.57
CA LEU A 338 -11.38 -17.83 15.82
C LEU A 338 -12.37 -17.48 16.93
N THR A 339 -13.47 -18.24 17.03
CA THR A 339 -14.60 -17.93 17.92
C THR A 339 -15.31 -19.19 18.39
N SER A 340 -15.94 -19.11 19.57
CA SER A 340 -16.89 -20.12 20.06
C SER A 340 -18.34 -19.72 19.83
N TYR A 341 -18.61 -18.53 19.27
CA TYR A 341 -19.95 -17.95 19.17
C TYR A 341 -20.91 -18.88 18.40
N PRO A 342 -22.11 -19.19 18.95
CA PRO A 342 -22.94 -20.27 18.42
C PRO A 342 -23.62 -19.95 17.08
N ARG A 343 -23.95 -18.68 16.83
CA ARG A 343 -24.81 -18.25 15.70
C ARG A 343 -23.98 -17.74 14.53
N SER A 344 -24.18 -18.30 13.33
CA SER A 344 -23.61 -17.75 12.10
C SER A 344 -24.51 -16.64 11.54
N GLY A 345 -23.93 -15.62 10.91
CA GLY A 345 -24.66 -14.64 10.11
C GLY A 345 -25.13 -15.17 8.75
N LYS A 346 -24.60 -16.32 8.31
CA LYS A 346 -24.90 -16.92 7.00
C LYS A 346 -25.96 -18.02 7.14
N LYS A 347 -27.02 -17.95 6.34
CA LYS A 347 -28.10 -18.96 6.30
C LYS A 347 -27.59 -20.25 5.64
N MET A 348 -27.14 -21.20 6.46
CA MET A 348 -26.68 -22.50 5.98
C MET A 348 -27.82 -23.32 5.39
N GLY A 349 -27.62 -23.92 4.21
CA GLY A 349 -28.59 -24.82 3.58
C GLY A 349 -28.38 -24.95 2.07
N SER A 350 -28.08 -23.86 1.38
CA SER A 350 -27.64 -23.90 -0.02
C SER A 350 -26.20 -24.37 -0.12
N GLY A 351 -25.90 -25.25 -1.08
CA GLY A 351 -24.57 -25.86 -1.28
C GLY A 351 -23.47 -24.91 -1.79
N ARG A 352 -23.66 -23.60 -1.67
CA ARG A 352 -22.73 -22.52 -2.07
C ARG A 352 -22.43 -21.53 -0.94
N VAL A 353 -23.09 -21.67 0.21
CA VAL A 353 -22.85 -20.83 1.40
C VAL A 353 -21.92 -21.57 2.35
N PHE A 354 -20.86 -20.89 2.80
CA PHE A 354 -19.85 -21.42 3.71
C PHE A 354 -19.68 -20.47 4.90
N ALA A 355 -19.51 -21.07 6.10
CA ALA A 355 -19.21 -20.35 7.33
C ALA A 355 -18.17 -21.15 8.14
N PHE A 356 -17.03 -20.54 8.47
CA PHE A 356 -15.84 -21.21 8.98
C PHE A 356 -15.50 -20.77 10.41
N ARG A 357 -16.17 -21.39 11.39
CA ARG A 357 -15.77 -21.29 12.81
C ARG A 357 -14.61 -22.22 13.12
N THR A 358 -13.43 -21.66 13.33
CA THR A 358 -12.27 -22.34 13.89
C THR A 358 -12.26 -22.16 15.42
N PRO A 359 -11.99 -23.21 16.23
CA PRO A 359 -11.93 -23.05 17.68
C PRO A 359 -10.82 -22.07 18.11
N PRO A 360 -11.06 -21.19 19.10
CA PRO A 360 -10.08 -20.21 19.57
C PRO A 360 -8.67 -20.76 19.85
N ASN A 361 -8.56 -22.00 20.34
CA ASN A 361 -7.26 -22.64 20.63
C ASN A 361 -6.40 -22.98 19.40
N TYR A 362 -6.86 -22.70 18.18
CA TYR A 362 -6.01 -22.73 16.97
C TYR A 362 -5.10 -21.49 16.86
N ARG A 363 -5.34 -20.42 17.64
CA ARG A 363 -4.40 -19.27 17.74
C ARG A 363 -2.95 -19.70 18.02
N TYR A 364 -2.78 -20.68 18.90
CA TYR A 364 -1.48 -21.25 19.25
C TYR A 364 -0.85 -22.09 18.13
N LEU A 365 -1.65 -22.66 17.24
CA LEU A 365 -1.14 -23.39 16.06
C LEU A 365 -0.62 -22.40 15.00
N LEU A 366 -1.26 -21.24 14.86
CA LEU A 366 -0.78 -20.17 14.00
C LEU A 366 0.52 -19.54 14.55
N LYS A 367 0.60 -19.24 15.85
CA LYS A 367 1.86 -18.75 16.44
C LYS A 367 2.96 -19.81 16.38
N ASP A 368 2.67 -21.09 16.64
CA ASP A 368 3.65 -22.17 16.49
C ASP A 368 4.13 -22.35 15.04
N ALA A 369 3.27 -22.11 14.04
CA ALA A 369 3.67 -22.11 12.63
C ALA A 369 4.59 -20.93 12.25
N GLY A 370 4.72 -19.92 13.12
CA GLY A 370 5.62 -18.77 12.95
C GLY A 370 4.94 -17.45 12.63
N PHE A 371 3.60 -17.37 12.55
CA PHE A 371 2.92 -16.13 12.14
C PHE A 371 3.14 -14.96 13.11
N ASP A 372 3.28 -13.76 12.53
CA ASP A 372 3.41 -12.49 13.25
C ASP A 372 2.22 -11.57 13.00
N VAL A 373 1.83 -11.41 11.73
CA VAL A 373 0.75 -10.51 11.32
C VAL A 373 -0.26 -11.29 10.47
N LEU A 374 -1.54 -11.19 10.81
CA LEU A 374 -2.63 -11.86 10.11
C LEU A 374 -3.66 -10.83 9.63
N SER A 375 -3.87 -10.78 8.31
CA SER A 375 -5.00 -10.07 7.70
C SER A 375 -6.30 -10.80 8.04
N VAL A 376 -7.26 -10.06 8.59
CA VAL A 376 -8.62 -10.53 8.89
C VAL A 376 -9.68 -9.79 8.07
N ALA A 377 -9.32 -9.03 7.03
CA ALA A 377 -10.26 -8.34 6.14
C ALA A 377 -10.63 -9.20 4.91
N ASN A 378 -11.67 -10.04 5.00
CA ASN A 378 -12.08 -10.97 3.92
C ASN A 378 -13.60 -11.32 3.96
N ASN A 379 -14.07 -12.22 3.09
CA ASN A 379 -15.48 -12.65 3.01
C ASN A 379 -15.93 -13.59 4.16
N HIS A 380 -15.03 -14.01 5.05
CA HIS A 380 -15.32 -14.92 6.16
C HIS A 380 -15.18 -14.30 7.56
N SER A 381 -14.57 -13.12 7.66
CA SER A 381 -14.42 -12.31 8.88
C SER A 381 -15.71 -12.18 9.72
N PHE A 382 -16.85 -11.99 9.06
CA PHE A 382 -18.17 -11.79 9.68
C PHE A 382 -19.07 -13.04 9.62
N ASP A 383 -18.52 -14.23 9.37
CA ASP A 383 -19.26 -15.51 9.36
C ASP A 383 -20.08 -15.74 10.65
N PHE A 384 -19.59 -15.23 11.77
CA PHE A 384 -20.19 -15.32 13.10
C PHE A 384 -20.54 -13.94 13.66
N LEU A 385 -20.95 -13.04 12.75
CA LEU A 385 -21.30 -11.64 13.02
C LEU A 385 -20.13 -10.84 13.62
N LYS A 386 -20.42 -9.62 14.09
CA LYS A 386 -19.47 -8.72 14.75
C LYS A 386 -18.73 -9.42 15.91
N GLN A 387 -19.44 -10.21 16.72
CA GLN A 387 -18.82 -11.00 17.81
C GLN A 387 -17.74 -11.96 17.28
N GLY A 388 -18.02 -12.71 16.21
CA GLY A 388 -17.05 -13.62 15.61
C GLY A 388 -15.82 -12.92 15.06
N PHE A 389 -15.96 -11.70 14.54
CA PHE A 389 -14.86 -10.85 14.08
C PHE A 389 -14.00 -10.35 15.24
N GLU A 390 -14.64 -9.80 16.28
CA GLU A 390 -13.96 -9.27 17.47
C GLU A 390 -13.27 -10.36 18.29
N ASP A 391 -13.94 -11.51 18.47
CA ASP A 391 -13.33 -12.74 19.01
C ASP A 391 -12.08 -13.13 18.22
N THR A 392 -12.10 -13.03 16.89
CA THR A 392 -10.96 -13.44 16.05
C THR A 392 -9.76 -12.56 16.26
N ILE A 393 -9.96 -11.24 16.28
CA ILE A 393 -8.92 -10.24 16.53
C ILE A 393 -8.32 -10.44 17.93
N ALA A 394 -9.18 -10.54 18.95
CA ALA A 394 -8.74 -10.77 20.33
C ALA A 394 -8.00 -12.11 20.47
N ASN A 395 -8.41 -13.17 19.75
CA ASN A 395 -7.72 -14.46 19.79
C ASN A 395 -6.36 -14.46 19.07
N ILE A 396 -6.16 -13.63 18.04
CA ILE A 396 -4.85 -13.46 17.41
C ILE A 396 -3.93 -12.66 18.35
N GLN A 397 -4.42 -11.56 18.92
CA GLN A 397 -3.69 -10.72 19.87
C GLN A 397 -3.28 -11.47 21.14
N ASN A 398 -4.19 -12.25 21.75
CA ASN A 398 -3.94 -13.11 22.92
C ASN A 398 -3.00 -14.31 22.64
N ALA A 399 -2.38 -14.38 21.46
CA ALA A 399 -1.36 -15.37 21.10
C ALA A 399 0.00 -14.74 20.72
N GLY A 400 0.19 -13.42 20.91
CA GLY A 400 1.43 -12.74 20.52
C GLY A 400 1.57 -12.55 18.99
N MET A 401 0.44 -12.32 18.32
CA MET A 401 0.35 -11.97 16.90
C MET A 401 -0.47 -10.69 16.75
N GLN A 402 -0.25 -9.94 15.68
CA GLN A 402 -1.05 -8.78 15.32
C GLN A 402 -2.14 -9.19 14.32
N ALA A 403 -3.37 -8.74 14.54
CA ALA A 403 -4.45 -8.83 13.56
C ALA A 403 -4.65 -7.46 12.91
N VAL A 404 -4.86 -7.43 11.60
CA VAL A 404 -5.14 -6.20 10.85
C VAL A 404 -6.37 -6.39 9.96
N GLY A 405 -7.33 -5.47 10.03
CA GLY A 405 -8.48 -5.44 9.13
C GLY A 405 -9.75 -4.79 9.62
N LYS A 406 -9.79 -4.16 10.81
CA LYS A 406 -10.92 -3.30 11.16
C LYS A 406 -10.97 -2.10 10.20
N LYS A 407 -12.15 -1.49 10.07
CA LYS A 407 -12.33 -0.23 9.35
C LYS A 407 -11.62 0.91 10.09
N GLY A 408 -10.83 1.70 9.37
CA GLY A 408 -10.02 2.79 9.90
C GLY A 408 -8.77 2.35 10.67
N GLU A 409 -8.37 1.08 10.57
CA GLU A 409 -7.23 0.53 11.32
C GLU A 409 -5.97 0.42 10.47
N ILE A 410 -4.90 1.03 10.99
CA ILE A 410 -3.50 0.86 10.57
C ILE A 410 -2.79 0.16 11.73
N VAL A 411 -2.00 -0.87 11.45
CA VAL A 411 -1.27 -1.64 12.47
C VAL A 411 0.23 -1.46 12.27
N TYR A 412 0.87 -0.75 13.20
CA TYR A 412 2.31 -0.50 13.18
C TYR A 412 3.11 -1.61 13.89
N ARG A 413 4.32 -1.89 13.42
CA ARG A 413 5.30 -2.79 14.06
C ARG A 413 6.71 -2.30 13.74
N GLU A 414 7.53 -2.07 14.76
CA GLU A 414 8.97 -1.85 14.54
C GLU A 414 9.69 -3.19 14.38
N VAL A 415 10.59 -3.30 13.39
CA VAL A 415 11.56 -4.39 13.27
C VAL A 415 12.91 -3.82 12.78
N LYS A 416 14.01 -4.17 13.46
CA LYS A 416 15.37 -3.65 13.15
C LYS A 416 15.46 -2.11 13.14
N GLY A 417 14.64 -1.40 13.92
CA GLY A 417 14.55 0.07 13.89
C GLY A 417 13.80 0.64 12.69
N ILE A 418 13.10 -0.19 11.91
CA ILE A 418 12.25 0.20 10.78
C ILE A 418 10.79 0.09 11.23
N ASN A 419 10.01 1.16 11.09
CA ASN A 419 8.59 1.15 11.42
C ASN A 419 7.77 0.70 10.21
N ILE A 420 7.00 -0.37 10.37
CA ILE A 420 6.26 -1.01 9.28
C ILE A 420 4.76 -0.91 9.55
N ALA A 421 4.04 -0.20 8.69
CA ALA A 421 2.58 -0.09 8.74
C ALA A 421 1.93 -1.23 7.95
N PHE A 422 0.90 -1.84 8.53
CA PHE A 422 0.04 -2.82 7.87
C PHE A 422 -1.38 -2.28 7.74
N ILE A 423 -1.94 -2.32 6.54
CA ILE A 423 -3.33 -1.91 6.27
C ILE A 423 -4.02 -3.01 5.46
N ALA A 424 -5.17 -3.50 5.91
CA ALA A 424 -5.89 -4.59 5.22
C ALA A 424 -7.27 -4.15 4.72
N PHE A 425 -7.59 -4.59 3.50
CA PHE A 425 -8.76 -4.19 2.72
C PHE A 425 -9.56 -5.39 2.20
N SER A 426 -10.83 -5.17 1.91
CA SER A 426 -11.69 -6.10 1.16
C SER A 426 -12.70 -5.32 0.29
N ASN A 427 -13.63 -5.99 -0.39
CA ASN A 427 -14.74 -5.29 -1.06
C ASN A 427 -15.91 -4.93 -0.13
N TYR A 428 -15.80 -5.17 1.19
CA TYR A 428 -16.89 -4.95 2.16
C TYR A 428 -16.70 -3.70 3.03
N SER A 429 -17.80 -2.97 3.25
CA SER A 429 -17.83 -1.68 3.95
C SER A 429 -17.63 -1.71 5.46
N TYR A 430 -17.53 -2.90 6.06
CA TYR A 430 -17.21 -3.15 7.48
C TYR A 430 -15.70 -3.37 7.73
N HIS A 431 -14.90 -3.48 6.68
CA HIS A 431 -13.44 -3.32 6.72
C HIS A 431 -13.06 -1.99 6.05
N ASN A 432 -11.77 -1.75 5.82
CA ASN A 432 -11.35 -0.81 4.80
C ASN A 432 -11.81 -1.35 3.42
N SER A 433 -12.53 -0.54 2.65
CA SER A 433 -13.14 -0.96 1.39
C SER A 433 -12.26 -0.59 0.21
N MET A 434 -11.82 -1.56 -0.59
CA MET A 434 -11.09 -1.29 -1.83
C MET A 434 -11.95 -0.64 -2.94
N LEU A 435 -13.26 -0.52 -2.70
CA LEU A 435 -14.20 0.18 -3.57
C LEU A 435 -14.30 1.69 -3.24
N ASP A 436 -13.72 2.09 -2.11
CA ASP A 436 -13.61 3.48 -1.65
C ASP A 436 -12.15 3.91 -1.73
N LEU A 437 -11.73 4.33 -2.92
CA LEU A 437 -10.34 4.70 -3.19
C LEU A 437 -9.91 5.94 -2.40
N GLU A 438 -10.78 6.92 -2.16
CA GLU A 438 -10.41 8.13 -1.42
C GLU A 438 -10.16 7.85 0.06
N SER A 439 -10.98 7.01 0.71
CA SER A 439 -10.67 6.54 2.07
C SER A 439 -9.41 5.68 2.11
N ALA A 440 -9.16 4.86 1.08
CA ALA A 440 -7.97 4.02 0.98
C ALA A 440 -6.69 4.87 0.85
N LYS A 441 -6.69 5.88 -0.05
CA LYS A 441 -5.63 6.87 -0.22
C LYS A 441 -5.32 7.60 1.09
N LYS A 442 -6.35 8.06 1.81
CA LYS A 442 -6.16 8.73 3.10
C LYS A 442 -5.40 7.84 4.10
N LEU A 443 -5.77 6.56 4.21
CA LEU A 443 -5.10 5.63 5.14
C LEU A 443 -3.64 5.36 4.78
N VAL A 444 -3.26 5.39 3.49
CA VAL A 444 -1.84 5.26 3.09
C VAL A 444 -1.06 6.52 3.48
N ARG A 445 -1.60 7.73 3.23
CA ARG A 445 -0.94 8.99 3.66
C ARG A 445 -0.78 9.09 5.17
N GLU A 446 -1.80 8.66 5.92
CA GLU A 446 -1.77 8.60 7.39
C GLU A 446 -0.68 7.62 7.90
N ALA A 447 -0.38 6.56 7.14
CA ALA A 447 0.72 5.65 7.42
C ALA A 447 2.10 6.21 6.97
N ASP A 448 2.19 6.95 5.85
CA ASP A 448 3.43 7.58 5.35
C ASP A 448 3.99 8.64 6.32
N GLU A 449 3.10 9.33 7.03
CA GLU A 449 3.48 10.22 8.14
C GLU A 449 4.10 9.49 9.35
N ASN A 450 3.90 8.17 9.50
CA ASN A 450 4.13 7.40 10.73
C ASN A 450 4.90 6.07 10.53
N ALA A 451 5.41 5.77 9.34
CA ALA A 451 6.13 4.54 9.02
C ALA A 451 7.23 4.74 7.98
N ASP A 452 8.18 3.79 7.93
CA ASP A 452 9.26 3.72 6.95
C ASP A 452 8.97 2.73 5.80
N ILE A 453 8.00 1.82 6.00
CA ILE A 453 7.50 0.85 4.99
C ILE A 453 5.99 0.64 5.19
N ILE A 454 5.20 0.68 4.10
CA ILE A 454 3.74 0.43 4.12
C ILE A 454 3.37 -0.85 3.36
N VAL A 455 2.83 -1.83 4.08
CA VAL A 455 2.38 -3.13 3.54
C VAL A 455 0.85 -3.19 3.49
N ILE A 456 0.31 -3.37 2.28
CA ILE A 456 -1.13 -3.46 2.02
C ILE A 456 -1.55 -4.91 1.81
N SER A 457 -2.61 -5.34 2.49
CA SER A 457 -3.35 -6.57 2.20
C SER A 457 -4.68 -6.26 1.51
N VAL A 458 -5.07 -7.02 0.49
CA VAL A 458 -6.40 -6.85 -0.16
C VAL A 458 -7.06 -8.15 -0.58
N HIS A 459 -8.23 -8.46 0.01
CA HIS A 459 -9.01 -9.65 -0.27
C HIS A 459 -10.14 -9.41 -1.26
N ALA A 460 -9.89 -9.66 -2.55
CA ALA A 460 -10.78 -9.24 -3.62
C ALA A 460 -10.56 -9.90 -4.98
N GLY A 461 -11.48 -9.66 -5.90
CA GLY A 461 -11.50 -10.16 -7.28
C GLY A 461 -12.43 -11.35 -7.52
N ALA A 462 -12.40 -11.88 -8.75
CA ALA A 462 -13.09 -13.09 -9.14
C ALA A 462 -12.27 -14.35 -8.77
N GLU A 463 -12.96 -15.46 -8.55
CA GLU A 463 -12.39 -16.63 -7.87
C GLU A 463 -12.30 -17.88 -8.75
N GLY A 464 -11.34 -18.74 -8.40
CA GLY A 464 -11.14 -20.05 -9.01
C GLY A 464 -10.34 -20.05 -10.30
N THR A 465 -10.22 -21.24 -10.91
CA THR A 465 -9.31 -21.49 -12.05
C THR A 465 -9.66 -20.73 -13.33
N ARG A 466 -10.88 -20.18 -13.44
CA ARG A 466 -11.27 -19.27 -14.53
C ARG A 466 -10.77 -17.84 -14.33
N ALA A 467 -10.38 -17.49 -13.10
CA ALA A 467 -9.91 -16.18 -12.68
C ALA A 467 -8.39 -16.15 -12.40
N LEU A 468 -7.61 -16.89 -13.20
CA LEU A 468 -6.14 -16.87 -13.17
C LEU A 468 -5.55 -15.59 -13.78
N ARG A 469 -6.26 -14.99 -14.75
CA ARG A 469 -5.81 -13.84 -15.54
C ARG A 469 -6.28 -12.56 -14.86
N ILE A 470 -5.39 -11.58 -14.68
CA ILE A 470 -5.76 -10.25 -14.20
C ILE A 470 -5.75 -9.23 -15.33
N LYS A 471 -6.64 -8.24 -15.28
CA LYS A 471 -6.68 -7.09 -16.19
C LYS A 471 -7.05 -5.84 -15.39
N ASN A 472 -6.73 -4.66 -15.91
CA ASN A 472 -7.14 -3.39 -15.30
C ASN A 472 -8.63 -3.15 -15.60
N LYS A 473 -9.49 -3.79 -14.81
CA LYS A 473 -10.95 -3.70 -14.86
C LYS A 473 -11.56 -4.21 -13.56
N THR A 474 -12.80 -3.81 -13.30
CA THR A 474 -13.60 -4.40 -12.21
C THR A 474 -13.83 -5.89 -12.42
N GLU A 475 -13.58 -6.68 -11.39
CA GLU A 475 -13.91 -8.09 -11.29
C GLU A 475 -15.24 -8.29 -10.53
N TYR A 476 -15.96 -9.35 -10.85
CA TYR A 476 -17.22 -9.69 -10.19
C TYR A 476 -17.26 -11.18 -9.82
N PHE A 477 -17.92 -11.52 -8.72
CA PHE A 477 -18.15 -12.91 -8.32
C PHE A 477 -19.55 -13.07 -7.71
N TYR A 478 -20.32 -14.05 -8.20
CA TYR A 478 -21.75 -14.22 -7.90
C TYR A 478 -22.63 -12.95 -8.03
N GLY A 479 -22.18 -11.95 -8.79
CA GLY A 479 -22.84 -10.64 -8.95
C GLY A 479 -22.31 -9.54 -8.02
N GLU A 480 -21.56 -9.88 -6.97
CA GLU A 480 -20.88 -8.90 -6.13
C GLU A 480 -19.79 -8.17 -6.93
N ASN A 481 -19.71 -6.85 -6.77
CA ASN A 481 -18.55 -6.07 -7.18
C ASN A 481 -17.37 -6.45 -6.28
N ARG A 482 -16.33 -7.06 -6.89
CA ARG A 482 -15.11 -7.51 -6.23
C ARG A 482 -13.91 -6.65 -6.62
N GLY A 483 -14.14 -5.43 -7.10
CA GLY A 483 -13.15 -4.37 -7.30
C GLY A 483 -12.21 -4.55 -8.49
N ASN A 484 -11.42 -3.52 -8.78
CA ASN A 484 -10.36 -3.54 -9.78
C ASN A 484 -8.99 -3.55 -9.08
N LYS A 485 -8.38 -4.73 -8.97
CA LYS A 485 -7.13 -4.87 -8.21
C LYS A 485 -5.93 -4.16 -8.84
N ILE A 486 -5.86 -3.98 -10.17
CA ILE A 486 -4.73 -3.26 -10.78
C ILE A 486 -4.80 -1.78 -10.42
N LEU A 487 -5.94 -1.12 -10.69
CA LEU A 487 -6.18 0.27 -10.31
C LEU A 487 -5.92 0.50 -8.81
N PHE A 488 -6.50 -0.33 -7.94
CA PHE A 488 -6.28 -0.22 -6.49
C PHE A 488 -4.81 -0.35 -6.08
N SER A 489 -4.09 -1.34 -6.63
CA SER A 489 -2.67 -1.54 -6.28
C SER A 489 -1.77 -0.42 -6.79
N HIS A 490 -1.99 0.08 -8.01
CA HIS A 490 -1.22 1.20 -8.56
C HIS A 490 -1.53 2.49 -7.78
N THR A 491 -2.81 2.84 -7.60
CA THR A 491 -3.23 4.04 -6.86
C THR A 491 -2.73 4.07 -5.41
N LEU A 492 -2.59 2.93 -4.72
CA LEU A 492 -2.01 2.97 -3.36
C LEU A 492 -0.48 3.07 -3.37
N ILE A 493 0.22 2.55 -4.39
CA ILE A 493 1.67 2.78 -4.56
C ILE A 493 1.95 4.23 -4.91
N ASP A 494 1.12 4.84 -5.77
CA ASP A 494 1.17 6.28 -6.12
C ASP A 494 1.04 7.22 -4.91
N GLU A 495 0.59 6.70 -3.77
CA GLU A 495 0.28 7.43 -2.54
C GLU A 495 1.16 7.00 -1.34
N GLY A 496 2.14 6.11 -1.57
CA GLY A 496 3.15 5.71 -0.57
C GLY A 496 3.27 4.21 -0.27
N ALA A 497 2.42 3.33 -0.81
CA ALA A 497 2.48 1.89 -0.49
C ALA A 497 3.68 1.15 -1.13
N ASP A 498 4.29 0.21 -0.40
CA ASP A 498 5.55 -0.45 -0.79
C ASP A 498 5.42 -1.91 -1.19
N LEU A 499 4.47 -2.61 -0.58
CA LEU A 499 4.20 -4.03 -0.87
C LEU A 499 2.70 -4.27 -0.87
N ILE A 500 2.17 -4.79 -1.98
CA ILE A 500 0.75 -5.16 -2.09
C ILE A 500 0.60 -6.69 -2.15
N LEU A 501 -0.01 -7.25 -1.11
CA LEU A 501 -0.32 -8.68 -0.94
C LEU A 501 -1.82 -8.93 -1.16
N ALA A 502 -2.19 -9.54 -2.29
CA ALA A 502 -3.60 -9.78 -2.60
C ALA A 502 -4.05 -11.23 -2.35
N HIS A 503 -5.33 -11.36 -2.06
CA HIS A 503 -6.00 -12.55 -1.54
C HIS A 503 -7.40 -12.72 -2.15
N GLY A 504 -8.00 -13.91 -2.05
CA GLY A 504 -9.39 -14.16 -2.45
C GLY A 504 -9.65 -14.86 -3.79
N PRO A 505 -8.83 -14.73 -4.86
CA PRO A 505 -9.02 -15.56 -6.05
C PRO A 505 -8.85 -17.06 -5.83
N HIS A 506 -8.32 -17.48 -4.68
CA HIS A 506 -8.00 -18.87 -4.30
C HIS A 506 -7.02 -19.61 -5.23
N VAL A 507 -6.43 -18.90 -6.20
CA VAL A 507 -5.42 -19.39 -7.14
C VAL A 507 -4.28 -18.37 -7.23
N PRO A 508 -2.99 -18.80 -7.27
CA PRO A 508 -1.89 -17.87 -7.48
C PRO A 508 -2.03 -17.13 -8.81
N ARG A 509 -1.83 -15.82 -8.80
CA ARG A 509 -1.91 -14.95 -9.99
C ARG A 509 -0.54 -14.37 -10.35
N ALA A 510 -0.50 -13.57 -11.42
CA ALA A 510 0.65 -12.76 -11.78
C ALA A 510 1.15 -11.86 -10.63
N MET A 511 2.44 -11.57 -10.68
CA MET A 511 3.13 -10.52 -9.92
C MET A 511 3.66 -9.45 -10.87
N GLU A 512 3.80 -8.21 -10.39
CA GLU A 512 4.40 -7.07 -11.08
C GLU A 512 5.31 -6.30 -10.12
N VAL A 513 6.34 -5.62 -10.65
CA VAL A 513 7.03 -4.54 -9.93
C VAL A 513 6.62 -3.22 -10.59
N TYR A 514 6.05 -2.32 -9.81
CA TYR A 514 5.51 -1.02 -10.24
C TYR A 514 6.13 0.08 -9.38
N GLN A 515 6.75 1.09 -10.00
CA GLN A 515 7.52 2.14 -9.31
C GLN A 515 8.56 1.61 -8.29
N GLY A 516 9.17 0.45 -8.57
CA GLY A 516 10.13 -0.22 -7.68
C GLY A 516 9.50 -0.98 -6.51
N LYS A 517 8.17 -0.98 -6.37
CA LYS A 517 7.38 -1.65 -5.33
C LYS A 517 6.80 -2.96 -5.84
N LEU A 518 6.64 -3.98 -4.99
CA LEU A 518 6.17 -5.31 -5.43
C LEU A 518 4.66 -5.48 -5.26
N ILE A 519 4.00 -6.02 -6.29
CA ILE A 519 2.58 -6.38 -6.26
C ILE A 519 2.40 -7.88 -6.52
N ALA A 520 1.75 -8.58 -5.58
CA ALA A 520 1.35 -9.98 -5.73
C ALA A 520 -0.17 -10.11 -5.84
N TYR A 521 -0.71 -10.16 -7.07
CA TYR A 521 -2.15 -10.04 -7.33
C TYR A 521 -3.01 -11.25 -6.91
N SER A 522 -2.40 -12.36 -6.50
CA SER A 522 -2.97 -13.31 -5.54
C SER A 522 -1.91 -14.33 -5.11
N LEU A 523 -1.85 -14.62 -3.80
CA LEU A 523 -1.06 -15.74 -3.26
C LEU A 523 -1.81 -17.10 -3.27
N GLY A 524 -3.08 -17.12 -3.72
CA GLY A 524 -3.92 -18.33 -3.73
C GLY A 524 -4.22 -18.87 -2.31
N ASN A 525 -4.49 -20.17 -2.20
CA ASN A 525 -4.75 -20.83 -0.91
C ASN A 525 -3.45 -21.29 -0.26
N PHE A 526 -3.23 -21.00 1.03
CA PHE A 526 -2.16 -21.64 1.82
C PHE A 526 -2.66 -22.83 2.67
N MET A 527 -3.91 -22.79 3.14
CA MET A 527 -4.52 -23.92 3.84
C MET A 527 -6.03 -23.95 3.64
N GLY A 528 -6.61 -25.13 3.44
CA GLY A 528 -8.04 -25.28 3.19
C GLY A 528 -8.59 -26.60 3.70
N TYR A 529 -8.31 -26.95 4.96
CA TYR A 529 -8.49 -28.32 5.44
C TYR A 529 -9.95 -28.79 5.40
N ARG A 530 -10.27 -29.59 4.37
CA ARG A 530 -11.62 -30.08 4.01
C ARG A 530 -12.65 -28.95 3.80
N THR A 531 -12.20 -27.70 3.67
CA THR A 531 -13.02 -26.49 3.48
C THR A 531 -12.98 -26.03 2.03
N LEU A 532 -11.79 -25.91 1.45
CA LEU A 532 -11.56 -25.45 0.08
C LEU A 532 -11.26 -26.62 -0.87
N SER A 533 -11.32 -26.35 -2.18
CA SER A 533 -10.89 -27.29 -3.22
C SER A 533 -9.37 -27.19 -3.44
N SER A 534 -8.68 -28.33 -3.56
CA SER A 534 -7.28 -28.40 -3.98
C SER A 534 -7.10 -28.96 -5.40
N LYS A 535 -8.15 -28.93 -6.24
CA LYS A 535 -8.10 -29.42 -7.63
C LYS A 535 -7.50 -28.38 -8.58
N ALA A 536 -6.60 -28.83 -9.45
CA ALA A 536 -5.88 -27.98 -10.42
C ALA A 536 -5.21 -26.79 -9.72
N GLN A 537 -5.28 -25.57 -10.27
CA GLN A 537 -4.57 -24.40 -9.74
C GLN A 537 -5.05 -23.95 -8.34
N LEU A 538 -6.22 -24.40 -7.87
CA LEU A 538 -6.70 -24.15 -6.50
C LEU A 538 -5.89 -24.93 -5.44
N GLY A 539 -5.13 -25.95 -5.86
CA GLY A 539 -4.15 -26.64 -5.03
C GLY A 539 -2.74 -26.05 -5.12
N TYR A 540 -2.49 -25.06 -5.99
CA TYR A 540 -1.16 -24.46 -6.15
C TYR A 540 -1.01 -23.33 -5.12
N SER A 541 0.16 -23.23 -4.51
CA SER A 541 0.40 -22.35 -3.38
C SER A 541 1.88 -21.90 -3.32
N LEU A 542 2.20 -21.01 -2.39
CA LEU A 542 3.55 -20.54 -2.14
C LEU A 542 3.68 -19.95 -0.73
N VAL A 543 4.92 -19.90 -0.24
CA VAL A 543 5.37 -18.79 0.60
C VAL A 543 6.08 -17.82 -0.34
N LEU A 544 5.73 -16.54 -0.30
CA LEU A 544 6.43 -15.47 -1.00
C LEU A 544 7.39 -14.79 -0.01
N GLU A 545 8.68 -14.98 -0.24
CA GLU A 545 9.78 -14.30 0.45
C GLU A 545 10.08 -12.98 -0.31
N VAL A 546 10.15 -11.86 0.41
CA VAL A 546 10.36 -10.51 -0.15
C VAL A 546 11.36 -9.76 0.70
N ASP A 547 12.46 -9.30 0.10
CA ASP A 547 13.43 -8.40 0.72
C ASP A 547 13.14 -6.95 0.31
N ILE A 548 12.88 -6.11 1.31
CA ILE A 548 12.59 -4.69 1.14
C ILE A 548 13.69 -3.87 1.81
N ASN A 549 14.10 -2.75 1.22
CA ASN A 549 15.02 -1.79 1.85
C ASN A 549 14.26 -0.71 2.65
N PRO A 550 14.94 0.17 3.42
CA PRO A 550 14.27 1.21 4.22
C PRO A 550 13.78 2.43 3.43
N ARG A 551 13.67 2.33 2.10
CA ARG A 551 12.89 3.23 1.25
C ARG A 551 11.62 2.53 0.73
N GLY A 552 11.34 1.33 1.21
CA GLY A 552 10.27 0.48 0.73
C GLY A 552 10.51 -0.16 -0.66
N ASP A 553 11.70 -0.05 -1.25
CA ASP A 553 11.93 -0.64 -2.57
C ASP A 553 12.05 -2.17 -2.50
N PHE A 554 11.48 -2.85 -3.48
CA PHE A 554 11.70 -4.27 -3.72
C PHE A 554 13.14 -4.52 -4.19
N VAL A 555 13.93 -5.23 -3.36
CA VAL A 555 15.33 -5.56 -3.65
C VAL A 555 15.46 -6.96 -4.27
N SER A 556 14.76 -7.92 -3.69
CA SER A 556 14.94 -9.35 -3.93
C SER A 556 13.70 -10.12 -3.45
N GLY A 557 13.48 -11.33 -3.95
CA GLY A 557 12.45 -12.21 -3.41
C GLY A 557 12.51 -13.63 -3.95
N LYS A 558 11.65 -14.50 -3.41
CA LYS A 558 11.59 -15.91 -3.78
C LYS A 558 10.18 -16.50 -3.61
N ILE A 559 9.68 -17.16 -4.64
CA ILE A 559 8.53 -18.06 -4.54
C ILE A 559 9.06 -19.40 -4.03
N LEU A 560 8.82 -19.69 -2.76
CA LEU A 560 9.00 -21.03 -2.19
C LEU A 560 7.74 -21.85 -2.55
N PRO A 561 7.81 -22.82 -3.46
CA PRO A 561 6.63 -23.43 -4.05
C PRO A 561 5.96 -24.39 -3.06
N VAL A 562 4.65 -24.28 -2.90
CA VAL A 562 3.84 -25.12 -2.00
C VAL A 562 2.67 -25.72 -2.80
N HIS A 563 2.18 -26.89 -2.39
CA HIS A 563 0.97 -27.48 -2.96
C HIS A 563 0.08 -28.08 -1.88
N LEU A 564 -1.23 -27.99 -2.08
CA LEU A 564 -2.22 -28.53 -1.15
C LEU A 564 -2.56 -29.97 -1.53
N ASN A 565 -2.52 -30.90 -0.57
CA ASN A 565 -2.93 -32.28 -0.81
C ASN A 565 -4.46 -32.40 -1.00
N SER A 566 -4.98 -33.61 -1.25
CA SER A 566 -6.41 -33.87 -1.47
C SER A 566 -7.32 -33.53 -0.27
N LYS A 567 -6.75 -33.24 0.90
CA LYS A 567 -7.47 -32.75 2.09
C LYS A 567 -7.33 -31.24 2.30
N GLY A 568 -6.51 -30.52 1.52
CA GLY A 568 -6.24 -29.09 1.70
C GLY A 568 -5.10 -28.75 2.67
N ILE A 569 -4.21 -29.70 2.97
CA ILE A 569 -3.03 -29.48 3.81
C ILE A 569 -1.81 -29.15 2.91
N PRO A 570 -1.04 -28.09 3.18
CA PRO A 570 0.13 -27.70 2.40
C PRO A 570 1.34 -28.62 2.60
N TYR A 571 2.13 -28.78 1.54
CA TYR A 571 3.47 -29.40 1.57
C TYR A 571 4.39 -28.75 0.50
N PRO A 572 5.73 -28.81 0.64
CA PRO A 572 6.66 -28.23 -0.33
C PRO A 572 6.55 -28.87 -1.72
N ASP A 573 6.39 -28.06 -2.76
CA ASP A 573 6.20 -28.53 -4.13
C ASP A 573 7.50 -28.62 -4.93
N LYS A 574 8.14 -29.79 -4.85
CA LYS A 574 9.34 -30.14 -5.65
C LYS A 574 9.17 -30.02 -7.17
N TYR A 575 7.95 -29.83 -7.69
CA TYR A 575 7.69 -29.65 -9.12
C TYR A 575 7.62 -28.17 -9.56
N GLY A 576 7.66 -27.21 -8.63
CA GLY A 576 7.68 -25.77 -8.92
C GLY A 576 6.44 -25.28 -9.68
N ARG A 577 5.24 -25.83 -9.40
CA ARG A 577 4.03 -25.59 -10.20
C ARG A 577 3.49 -24.18 -10.05
N SER A 578 3.58 -23.58 -8.87
CA SER A 578 3.28 -22.17 -8.65
C SER A 578 4.29 -21.25 -9.34
N ILE A 579 5.60 -21.52 -9.25
CA ILE A 579 6.64 -20.77 -9.99
C ILE A 579 6.31 -20.73 -11.49
N LYS A 580 6.08 -21.91 -12.09
CA LYS A 580 5.75 -22.05 -13.52
C LYS A 580 4.46 -21.31 -13.91
N LEU A 581 3.42 -21.39 -13.06
CA LEU A 581 2.16 -20.68 -13.27
C LEU A 581 2.34 -19.16 -13.18
N ILE A 582 2.92 -18.65 -12.10
CA ILE A 582 3.09 -17.21 -11.85
C ILE A 582 4.00 -16.60 -12.94
N ARG A 583 5.13 -17.23 -13.27
CA ARG A 583 6.03 -16.82 -14.37
C ARG A 583 5.29 -16.74 -15.71
N GLN A 584 4.38 -17.67 -15.99
CA GLN A 584 3.57 -17.65 -17.21
C GLN A 584 2.50 -16.54 -17.17
N LEU A 585 1.85 -16.32 -16.03
CA LEU A 585 0.82 -15.31 -15.86
C LEU A 585 1.40 -13.90 -15.92
N THR A 586 2.48 -13.62 -15.18
CA THR A 586 3.23 -12.35 -15.21
C THR A 586 3.62 -11.96 -16.63
N LYS A 587 4.32 -12.85 -17.38
CA LYS A 587 4.70 -12.56 -18.78
C LYS A 587 3.51 -12.31 -19.72
N LYS A 588 2.32 -12.82 -19.41
CA LYS A 588 1.12 -12.71 -20.25
C LYS A 588 0.15 -11.61 -19.83
N ASP A 589 0.09 -11.22 -18.55
CA ASP A 589 -0.75 -10.10 -18.06
C ASP A 589 0.04 -8.78 -18.07
N PHE A 590 1.35 -8.84 -17.82
CA PHE A 590 2.26 -7.69 -17.78
C PHE A 590 3.45 -7.89 -18.75
N PRO A 591 3.22 -7.88 -20.08
CA PRO A 591 4.26 -8.20 -21.07
C PRO A 591 5.44 -7.22 -21.08
N LYS A 592 5.26 -6.00 -20.56
CA LYS A 592 6.31 -4.97 -20.40
C LYS A 592 7.03 -5.02 -19.04
N THR A 593 6.71 -5.98 -18.17
CA THR A 593 7.20 -5.95 -16.78
C THR A 593 8.73 -6.06 -16.67
N ILE A 594 9.29 -5.26 -15.76
CA ILE A 594 10.70 -5.32 -15.37
C ILE A 594 11.00 -6.49 -14.41
N LEU A 595 9.97 -7.13 -13.83
CA LEU A 595 10.12 -8.30 -12.98
C LEU A 595 10.55 -9.53 -13.80
N GLU A 596 11.68 -10.12 -13.46
CA GLU A 596 12.01 -11.49 -13.81
C GLU A 596 11.70 -12.44 -12.64
N ILE A 597 11.10 -13.57 -12.98
CA ILE A 597 10.99 -14.77 -12.16
C ILE A 597 11.78 -15.86 -12.90
N ASP A 598 12.71 -16.55 -12.25
CA ASP A 598 13.58 -17.53 -12.90
C ASP A 598 12.98 -18.97 -12.92
N GLY A 599 13.84 -20.00 -13.04
CA GLY A 599 13.43 -21.41 -12.97
C GLY A 599 13.31 -21.98 -11.55
N GLU A 600 14.02 -21.38 -10.59
CA GLU A 600 14.07 -21.79 -9.17
C GLU A 600 13.06 -21.02 -8.31
N GLY A 601 12.46 -19.96 -8.87
CA GLY A 601 11.48 -19.11 -8.20
C GLY A 601 12.07 -17.82 -7.62
N LYS A 602 13.33 -17.47 -7.91
CA LYS A 602 13.91 -16.18 -7.50
C LYS A 602 13.26 -15.05 -8.30
N LEU A 603 13.02 -13.92 -7.62
CA LEU A 603 12.44 -12.69 -8.17
C LEU A 603 13.52 -11.62 -8.20
N LYS A 604 13.68 -10.95 -9.34
CA LYS A 604 14.62 -9.83 -9.53
C LYS A 604 14.03 -8.78 -10.47
N VAL A 605 14.46 -7.53 -10.32
CA VAL A 605 14.28 -6.52 -11.36
C VAL A 605 15.35 -6.73 -12.42
N LYS A 606 14.99 -6.64 -13.70
CA LYS A 606 15.95 -6.66 -14.82
C LYS A 606 16.85 -5.42 -14.75
N SER A 607 18.13 -5.63 -15.03
CA SER A 607 19.12 -4.59 -15.28
C SER A 607 18.90 -3.92 -16.64
#